data_AF-A0A7Y2I848-F1
#
_entry.id   AF-A0A7Y2I848-F1
#
_cell.length_a   1.000
_cell.length_b   1.000
_cell.length_c   1.000
_cell.angle_alpha   90.00
_cell.angle_beta   90.00
_cell.angle_gamma   90.00
#
_symmetry.space_group_name_H-M   'P 1'
#
loop_
_entity.id
_entity.type
_entity.pdbx_description
1 polymer ?
#
loop_
_entity_poly.entity_id
_entity_poly.type
_entity_poly.pdbx_seq_one_letter_code
_entity_poly.pdbx_strand_id
1 'polypeptide(L)' 'GLGERRSQAVRRMLMVQGVSANQISTVSFGEERPVAFGSSESDYAQNRRVQFTYAN' A
#
# COMPACT_ATOMS: atom_id res chain seq x y z
N GLY A 1 -9.43 -7.59 -2.25
CA GLY A 1 -8.83 -7.14 -3.53
C GLY A 1 -7.31 -7.36 -3.54
N LEU A 2 -6.63 -7.11 -4.67
CA LEU A 2 -5.16 -7.21 -4.78
C LEU A 2 -4.43 -6.16 -3.92
N GLY A 3 -4.95 -4.92 -3.89
CA GLY A 3 -4.42 -3.85 -3.03
C GLY A 3 -4.41 -4.24 -1.55
N GLU A 4 -5.52 -4.82 -1.06
CA GLU A 4 -5.61 -5.33 0.31
C GLU A 4 -4.59 -6.44 0.61
N ARG A 5 -4.33 -7.35 -0.33
CA ARG A 5 -3.29 -8.37 -0.12
C ARG A 5 -1.88 -7.76 -0.02
N ARG A 6 -1.61 -6.70 -0.78
CA ARG A 6 -0.33 -5.96 -0.72
C ARG A 6 -0.18 -5.20 0.60
N SER A 7 -1.21 -4.48 1.04
CA SER A 7 -1.19 -3.75 2.33
C SER A 7 -0.98 -4.73 3.50
N GLN A 8 -1.65 -5.87 3.49
CA GLN A 8 -1.47 -6.91 4.52
C GLN A 8 -0.07 -7.54 4.52
N ALA A 9 0.56 -7.71 3.35
CA ALA A 9 1.93 -8.20 3.27
C ALA A 9 2.91 -7.21 3.91
N VAL A 10 2.77 -5.92 3.63
CA VAL A 10 3.60 -4.86 4.24
C VAL A 10 3.35 -4.76 5.74
N ARG A 11 2.08 -4.83 6.18
CA ARG A 11 1.73 -4.87 7.61
C ARG A 11 2.43 -6.00 8.35
N ARG A 12 2.42 -7.22 7.79
CA ARG A 12 3.11 -8.37 8.39
C ARG A 12 4.62 -8.14 8.49
N MET A 13 5.23 -7.56 7.45
CA MET A 13 6.66 -7.23 7.48
C MET A 13 7.00 -6.24 8.60
N LEU A 14 6.21 -5.18 8.75
CA LEU A 14 6.40 -4.20 9.83
C LEU A 14 6.28 -4.83 11.22
N MET A 15 5.33 -5.75 11.40
CA MET A 15 5.18 -6.49 12.65
C MET A 15 6.40 -7.38 12.95
N VAL A 16 6.97 -8.03 11.93
CA VAL A 16 8.23 -8.79 12.07
C VAL A 16 9.40 -7.88 12.47
N GLN A 17 9.39 -6.63 12.00
CA GLN A 17 10.36 -5.60 12.38
C GLN A 17 10.10 -4.97 13.75
N GLY A 18 9.06 -5.41 14.48
CA GLY A 18 8.78 -4.99 15.85
C GLY A 18 7.75 -3.87 16.00
N VAL A 19 7.11 -3.41 14.91
CA VAL A 19 6.02 -2.43 15.01
C VAL A 19 4.79 -3.08 15.61
N SER A 20 4.20 -2.47 16.64
CA SER A 20 2.99 -2.99 17.26
C SER A 20 1.81 -2.98 16.29
N ALA A 21 1.02 -4.05 16.28
CA ALA A 21 -0.19 -4.17 15.45
C ALA A 21 -1.16 -3.00 15.65
N ASN A 22 -1.20 -2.42 16.85
CA ASN A 22 -2.10 -1.32 17.21
C ASN A 22 -1.66 0.03 16.60
N GLN A 23 -0.43 0.12 16.09
CA GLN A 23 0.09 1.32 15.43
C GLN A 23 -0.13 1.31 13.91
N ILE A 24 -0.67 0.21 13.36
CA ILE A 24 -0.80 0.02 11.91
C ILE A 24 -2.27 -0.14 11.52
N SER A 25 -2.74 0.77 10.65
CA SER A 25 -3.99 0.62 9.93
C SER A 25 -3.71 0.39 8.44
N THR A 26 -4.54 -0.42 7.78
CA THR A 26 -4.43 -0.72 6.36
C THR A 26 -5.71 -0.33 5.64
N VAL A 27 -5.58 0.36 4.52
CA VAL A 27 -6.68 0.73 3.62
C VAL A 27 -6.27 0.42 2.19
N SER A 28 -7.19 -0.12 1.38
CA SER A 28 -6.97 -0.43 -0.03
C SER A 28 -7.89 0.42 -0.91
N PHE A 29 -7.32 1.29 -1.72
CA PHE A 29 -8.06 2.11 -2.70
C PHE A 29 -8.23 1.43 -4.08
N GLY A 30 -7.75 0.20 -4.25
CA GLY A 30 -7.79 -0.47 -5.56
C GLY A 30 -7.08 0.38 -6.63
N GLU A 31 -7.79 0.67 -7.72
CA GLU A 31 -7.31 1.49 -8.84
C GLU A 31 -7.83 2.94 -8.79
N GLU A 32 -8.57 3.31 -7.73
CA GLU A 32 -9.29 4.60 -7.66
C GLU A 32 -8.38 5.80 -7.39
N ARG A 33 -7.14 5.57 -6.92
CA ARG A 33 -6.17 6.63 -6.57
C ARG A 33 -4.79 6.40 -7.23
N PRO A 34 -4.70 6.49 -8.57
CA PRO A 34 -3.44 6.37 -9.28
C PRO A 34 -2.50 7.56 -8.97
N VAL A 35 -1.19 7.35 -9.10
CA VAL A 35 -0.21 8.47 -9.20
C VAL A 35 0.09 8.78 -10.65
N ALA A 36 0.21 7.74 -11.47
CA ALA A 36 0.40 7.87 -12.91
C ALA A 36 -0.93 7.61 -13.62
N PHE A 37 -1.39 8.55 -14.44
CA PHE A 37 -2.69 8.47 -15.11
C PHE A 37 -2.62 7.87 -16.52
N GLY A 38 -1.42 7.61 -17.03
CA GLY A 38 -1.23 6.97 -18.32
C GLY A 38 -1.49 5.47 -18.30
N SER A 39 -1.39 4.86 -19.48
CA SER A 39 -1.65 3.43 -19.73
C SER A 39 -0.41 2.66 -20.19
N SER A 40 0.79 3.21 -19.95
CA SER A 40 2.04 2.51 -20.23
C SER A 40 2.42 1.55 -19.09
N GLU A 41 3.29 0.57 -19.37
CA GLU A 41 3.80 -0.31 -18.32
C GLU A 41 4.56 0.47 -17.22
N SER A 42 5.21 1.57 -17.59
CA SER A 42 5.82 2.50 -16.63
C SER A 42 4.78 3.16 -15.70
N ASP A 43 3.60 3.51 -16.20
CA ASP A 43 2.53 4.08 -15.38
C ASP A 43 1.95 3.03 -14.43
N TYR A 44 1.69 1.82 -14.95
CA TYR A 44 1.21 0.71 -14.14
C TYR A 44 2.21 0.32 -13.06
N ALA A 45 3.52 0.33 -13.35
CA ALA A 45 4.57 0.07 -12.36
C ALA A 45 4.51 1.08 -11.19
N GLN A 46 4.30 2.36 -11.47
CA GLN A 46 4.16 3.39 -10.43
C GLN A 46 2.89 3.23 -9.59
N ASN A 47 1.82 2.70 -10.18
CA ASN A 47 0.54 2.49 -9.50
C ASN A 47 0.50 1.21 -8.66
N ARG A 48 1.34 0.22 -8.95
CA ARG A 48 1.47 -1.01 -8.14
C ARG A 48 2.31 -0.77 -6.88
N ARG A 49 1.82 0.06 -5.96
CA ARG A 49 2.55 0.48 -4.75
C ARG A 49 1.76 0.32 -3.45
N VAL A 50 2.46 0.48 -2.33
CA VAL A 50 1.92 0.71 -0.98
C VAL A 50 2.54 2.01 -0.47
N GLN A 51 1.74 2.86 0.18
CA GLN A 51 2.19 4.16 0.71
C GLN A 51 2.03 4.18 2.23
N PHE A 52 3.02 4.74 2.93
CA PHE A 52 2.95 5.01 4.37
C PHE A 52 2.45 6.43 4.62
N THR A 53 1.49 6.57 5.52
CA THR A 53 1.00 7.86 6.02
C THR A 53 1.03 7.79 7.54
N TYR A 54 1.69 8.76 8.17
CA TYR A 54 1.77 8.86 9.63
C TYR A 54 0.66 9.78 10.13
N ALA A 55 -0.01 9.40 11.22
CA ALA A 55 -0.92 10.30 11.92
C ALA A 55 -0.07 11.34 12.65
N ASN A 56 -0.36 12.62 12.42
CA ASN A 56 0.23 13.73 13.18
C ASN A 56 -0.37 13.79 14.58
#